data_AF-A0A2V1NDV6-F1
#
_entry.id   AF-A0A2V1NDV6-F1
#
_cell.length_a   1.000
_cell.length_b   1.000
_cell.length_c   1.000
_cell.angle_alpha   90.00
_cell.angle_beta   90.00
_cell.angle_gamma   90.00
#
_symmetry.space_group_name_H-M   'P 1'
#
loop_
_entity.id
_entity.type
_entity.pdbx_description
1 polymer ?
#
loop_
_entity_poly.entity_id
_entity_poly.type
_entity_poly.pdbx_seq_one_letter_code
_entity_poly.pdbx_strand_id
1 'polypeptide(L)' 'MITARHIGREVTDGERRGILQTVWLGRAWVRPDGGGIEWDALPGALFTVEEREAGADVEQPV' A
#
# COMPACT_ATOMS: atom_id res chain seq x y z
N MET A 1 4.74 4.47 -6.68
CA MET A 1 3.36 5.00 -6.76
C MET A 1 2.41 3.88 -7.12
N ILE A 2 1.34 3.70 -6.35
CA ILE A 2 0.34 2.66 -6.60
C ILE A 2 -0.51 3.00 -7.83
N THR A 3 -0.86 1.96 -8.58
CA THR A 3 -1.70 1.98 -9.79
C THR A 3 -2.41 0.64 -9.91
N ALA A 4 -3.32 0.49 -10.88
CA ALA A 4 -4.08 -0.74 -11.11
C ALA A 4 -3.22 -2.00 -11.31
N ARG A 5 -1.96 -1.86 -11.76
CA ARG A 5 -1.03 -3.02 -11.89
C ARG A 5 -0.67 -3.68 -10.55
N HIS A 6 -0.91 -3.00 -9.44
CA HIS A 6 -0.62 -3.49 -8.09
C HIS A 6 -1.86 -4.09 -7.41
N ILE A 7 -2.99 -4.21 -8.11
CA ILE A 7 -4.19 -4.86 -7.56
C ILE A 7 -3.84 -6.29 -7.13
N GLY A 8 -4.31 -6.68 -5.95
CA GLY A 8 -3.97 -7.95 -5.30
C GLY A 8 -2.66 -7.95 -4.53
N ARG A 9 -1.86 -6.88 -4.59
CA ARG A 9 -0.63 -6.74 -3.79
C ARG A 9 -0.91 -6.13 -2.43
N GLU A 10 -0.05 -6.45 -1.47
CA GLU A 10 0.00 -5.83 -0.16
C GLU A 10 0.57 -4.41 -0.28
N VAL A 11 -0.18 -3.44 0.27
CA VAL A 11 0.14 -2.01 0.25
C VAL A 11 0.01 -1.42 1.65
N THR A 12 0.71 -0.31 1.87
CA THR A 12 0.69 0.42 3.13
C THR A 12 0.74 1.92 2.91
N ASP A 13 0.08 2.67 3.80
CA ASP A 13 0.21 4.13 3.94
C ASP A 13 1.26 4.54 4.99
N GLY A 14 1.92 3.56 5.62
CA GLY A 14 2.88 3.76 6.72
C GLY A 14 2.28 3.51 8.11
N GLU A 15 0.96 3.48 8.26
CA GLU A 15 0.28 3.13 9.52
C GLU A 15 -0.53 1.85 9.40
N ARG A 16 -1.18 1.65 8.25
CA ARG A 16 -2.09 0.54 7.95
C ARG A 16 -1.53 -0.31 6.83
N ARG A 17 -1.87 -1.60 6.86
CA ARG A 17 -1.52 -2.58 5.82
C ARG A 17 -2.75 -3.32 5.33
N GLY A 18 -2.74 -3.65 4.04
CA GLY A 18 -3.82 -4.40 3.43
C GLY A 18 -3.61 -4.67 1.95
N ILE A 19 -4.57 -5.35 1.34
CA ILE A 19 -4.52 -5.75 -0.07
C ILE A 19 -5.25 -4.74 -0.94
N LEU A 20 -4.56 -4.21 -1.95
CA LEU A 20 -5.17 -3.31 -2.93
C LEU A 20 -6.26 -4.04 -3.72
N GLN A 21 -7.50 -3.58 -3.62
CA GLN A 21 -8.65 -4.16 -4.32
C GLN A 21 -8.87 -3.52 -5.69
N THR A 22 -8.81 -2.18 -5.74
CA THR A 22 -9.02 -1.45 -7.00
C THR A 22 -8.41 -0.05 -6.95
N VAL A 23 -8.22 0.54 -8.13
CA VAL A 23 -7.89 1.95 -8.30
C VAL A 23 -8.91 2.55 -9.26
N TRP A 24 -9.71 3.49 -8.76
CA TRP A 24 -10.81 4.09 -9.51
C TRP A 24 -10.95 5.57 -9.17
N LEU A 25 -11.16 6.41 -10.18
CA LEU A 25 -11.34 7.87 -10.05
C LEU A 25 -10.28 8.56 -9.15
N GLY A 26 -9.02 8.15 -9.27
CA GLY A 26 -7.91 8.73 -8.52
C GLY A 26 -7.84 8.29 -7.05
N ARG A 27 -8.63 7.30 -6.63
CA ARG A 27 -8.56 6.67 -5.30
C ARG A 27 -8.14 5.21 -5.43
N ALA A 28 -7.42 4.73 -4.43
CA ALA A 28 -7.07 3.33 -4.25
C ALA A 28 -7.86 2.78 -3.07
N TRP A 29 -8.54 1.66 -3.25
CA TRP A 29 -9.34 1.00 -2.21
C TRP A 29 -8.60 -0.22 -1.70
N VAL A 30 -8.41 -0.30 -0.39
CA VAL A 30 -7.56 -1.29 0.27
C VAL A 30 -8.39 -2.06 1.31
N ARG A 31 -8.25 -3.39 1.29
CA ARG A 31 -8.85 -4.28 2.28
C ARG A 31 -7.86 -4.56 3.40
N PRO A 32 -8.20 -4.33 4.68
CA PRO A 32 -7.27 -4.52 5.80
C PRO A 32 -6.83 -5.96 5.99
N ASP A 33 -5.57 -6.12 6.37
CA ASP A 33 -5.07 -7.39 6.86
C ASP A 33 -5.73 -7.72 8.19
N GLY A 34 -6.19 -8.96 8.35
CA GLY A 34 -6.99 -9.39 9.50
C GLY A 34 -8.49 -9.13 9.38
N GLY A 35 -8.94 -8.57 8.25
CA GLY A 35 -10.34 -8.22 8.02
C GLY A 35 -10.72 -6.88 8.66
N GLY A 36 -11.86 -6.32 8.26
CA GLY A 36 -12.31 -5.00 8.72
C GLY A 36 -12.95 -4.18 7.61
N ILE A 37 -13.10 -2.88 7.86
CA ILE A 37 -13.68 -1.94 6.91
C ILE A 37 -12.61 -1.54 5.90
N GLU A 38 -12.91 -1.69 4.62
CA GLU A 38 -12.06 -1.17 3.53
C GLU A 38 -11.87 0.34 3.67
N TRP A 39 -10.68 0.83 3.34
CA TRP A 39 -10.40 2.27 3.30
C TRP A 39 -9.92 2.69 1.92
N ASP A 40 -10.15 3.97 1.60
CA ASP A 40 -9.59 4.59 0.42
C ASP A 40 -8.38 5.47 0.78
N ALA A 41 -7.44 5.57 -0.16
CA ALA A 41 -6.29 6.46 -0.06
C ALA A 41 -5.93 7.03 -1.43
N LEU A 42 -5.14 8.11 -1.43
CA LEU A 42 -4.52 8.61 -2.65
C LEU A 42 -3.45 7.59 -3.11
N PRO A 43 -3.38 7.20 -4.39
CA PRO A 43 -2.40 6.22 -4.86
C PRO A 43 -0.94 6.66 -4.66
N GLY A 44 -0.67 7.96 -4.57
CA GLY A 44 0.65 8.52 -4.24
C GLY A 44 1.01 8.45 -2.75
N ALA A 45 0.04 8.25 -1.87
CA ALA A 45 0.25 8.06 -0.44
C ALA A 45 0.51 6.58 -0.07
N LEU A 46 0.26 5.66 -1.00
CA LEU A 46 0.47 4.24 -0.81
C LEU A 46 1.78 3.76 -1.45
N PHE A 47 2.34 2.73 -0.84
CA PHE A 47 3.53 2.01 -1.27
C PHE A 47 3.26 0.52 -1.18
N THR A 48 3.89 -0.31 -2.01
CA THR A 48 3.88 -1.75 -1.73
C THR A 48 4.70 -2.02 -0.47
N VAL A 49 4.33 -3.04 0.28
CA VAL A 49 5.08 -3.42 1.49
C VAL A 49 6.54 -3.78 1.15
N GLU A 50 6.76 -4.51 0.05
CA GLU A 50 8.11 -4.78 -0.49
C GLU A 50 8.92 -3.48 -0.71
N GLU A 51 8.35 -2.45 -1.35
CA GLU A 51 9.05 -1.18 -1.59
C GLU A 51 9.42 -0.48 -0.27
N ARG A 52 8.58 -0.58 0.76
CA ARG A 52 8.85 0.02 2.07
C ARG A 52 9.92 -0.72 2.85
N GLU A 53 9.89 -2.05 2.83
CA GLU A 53 10.87 -2.88 3.52
C GLU A 53 12.24 -2.80 2.83
N ALA A 54 12.28 -2.86 1.49
CA ALA A 54 13.52 -2.66 0.74
C ALA A 54 14.14 -1.26 0.90
N GLY A 55 13.32 -0.24 1.17
CA GLY A 55 13.80 1.10 1.50
C GLY A 55 14.38 1.21 2.92
N ALA A 56 13.88 0.41 3.86
CA ALA A 56 14.35 0.41 5.26
C ALA A 56 15.72 -0.27 5.43
N ASP A 57 16.05 -1.25 4.58
CA ASP A 57 17.35 -1.94 4.57
C ASP A 57 18.51 -1.05 4.07
N VAL A 58 18.24 0.12 3.48
CA VAL A 58 19.28 1.02 2.94
C VAL A 58 19.74 2.08 3.96
N GLU A 59 19.04 2.24 5.09
CA GLU A 59 19.32 3.26 6.12
C GLU A 59 20.06 2.76 7.38
N GLN A 60 20.97 1.77 7.25
CA GLN A 60 21.97 1.52 8.30
C GLN A 60 23.41 1.44 7.75
N PRO A 61 24.09 2.58 7.56
CA PRO A 61 25.53 2.64 7.75
C PRO A 61 25.86 2.79 9.24
N VAL A 62 26.87 2.02 9.65
CA VAL A 62 27.50 1.90 10.98
C VAL A 62 27.83 3.21 11.71
#